data_AF-A0A182ZZF6-F1
#
_entry.id   AF-A0A182ZZF6-F1
#
_cell.length_a   1.000
_cell.length_b   1.000
_cell.length_c   1.000
_cell.angle_alpha   90.00
_cell.angle_beta   90.00
_cell.angle_gamma   90.00
#
_symmetry.space_group_name_H-M   'P 1'
#
loop_
_entity.id
_entity.type
_entity.pdbx_description
1 polymer ?
#
loop_
_entity_poly.entity_id
_entity_poly.type
_entity_poly.pdbx_seq_one_letter_code
_entity_poly.pdbx_strand_id
1 'polypeptide(L)'
;MSDLCGSECPNPNDHKELAYQLSLVPYVLNGLKKFETQSVEMLTDHGVLAHELTKSMDCILTLPSWLHSHRMRAKIQDAIETVQPQMRQLAQWLKVHVDQIQEMQIALERTDEKIHTFLTTVGLLGEPSGTRSDTECEKL
;
A
#
# COMPACT_ATOMS: atom_id res chain seq x y z
N MET A 1 24.58 -53.92 9.23
CA MET A 1 23.59 -52.90 9.60
C MET A 1 24.03 -51.59 8.96
N SER A 2 23.55 -51.32 7.74
CA SER A 2 23.98 -50.18 6.94
C SER A 2 22.80 -49.69 6.09
N ASP A 3 21.74 -49.23 6.77
CA ASP A 3 20.61 -48.54 6.13
C ASP A 3 20.46 -47.16 6.79
N LEU A 4 21.41 -46.27 6.51
CA LEU A 4 21.37 -44.86 6.93
C LEU A 4 21.70 -43.97 5.74
N CYS A 5 20.87 -44.03 4.70
CA CYS A 5 20.64 -42.94 3.76
C CYS A 5 19.38 -43.29 2.97
N GLY A 6 18.22 -42.95 3.53
CA GLY A 6 17.00 -42.83 2.75
C GLY A 6 17.20 -41.69 1.75
N SER A 7 17.61 -42.05 0.53
CA SER A 7 17.77 -41.12 -0.57
C SER A 7 16.40 -40.77 -1.14
N GLU A 8 15.68 -39.86 -0.49
CA GLU A 8 14.77 -38.98 -1.23
C GLU A 8 15.62 -37.88 -1.84
N CYS A 9 16.28 -38.20 -2.97
CA CYS A 9 16.88 -37.16 -3.79
C CYS A 9 15.72 -36.24 -4.25
N PRO A 10 15.77 -34.93 -3.96
CA PRO A 10 14.71 -34.02 -4.35
C PRO A 10 14.51 -34.07 -5.87
N ASN A 11 13.26 -34.09 -6.30
CA ASN A 11 12.94 -34.16 -7.72
C ASN A 11 13.55 -32.91 -8.39
N PRO A 12 14.36 -33.06 -9.46
CA PRO A 12 14.99 -31.92 -10.13
C PRO A 12 13.98 -30.89 -10.68
N ASN A 13 12.70 -31.25 -10.82
CA ASN A 13 11.63 -30.30 -11.13
C ASN A 13 11.21 -29.41 -9.95
N ASP A 14 11.35 -29.87 -8.70
CA ASP A 14 10.96 -29.09 -7.52
C ASP A 14 11.85 -27.85 -7.36
N HIS A 15 13.13 -27.98 -7.73
CA HIS A 15 14.07 -26.87 -7.76
C HIS A 15 13.73 -25.82 -8.81
N LYS A 16 13.22 -26.23 -9.98
CA LYS A 16 12.79 -25.31 -11.05
C LYS A 16 11.51 -24.57 -10.66
N GLU A 17 10.55 -25.28 -10.08
CA GLU A 17 9.31 -24.69 -9.60
C GLU A 17 9.58 -23.68 -8.47
N LEU A 18 10.42 -24.05 -7.49
CA LEU A 18 10.80 -23.14 -6.41
C LEU A 18 11.50 -21.88 -6.93
N ALA A 19 12.45 -22.02 -7.86
CA ALA A 19 13.13 -20.89 -8.47
C ALA A 19 12.16 -19.96 -9.23
N TYR A 20 11.20 -20.56 -9.96
CA TYR A 20 10.15 -19.81 -10.63
C TYR A 20 9.26 -19.04 -9.63
N GLN A 21 8.75 -19.71 -8.59
CA GLN A 21 7.93 -19.06 -7.56
C GLN A 21 8.67 -17.92 -6.88
N LEU A 22 9.94 -18.10 -6.53
CA LEU A 22 10.78 -17.05 -5.94
C LEU A 22 11.04 -15.88 -6.89
N SER A 23 11.13 -16.14 -8.20
CA SER A 23 11.25 -15.08 -9.22
C SER A 23 10.02 -14.20 -9.35
N LEU A 24 8.83 -14.70 -8.97
CA LEU A 24 7.58 -13.94 -9.01
C LEU A 24 7.43 -12.99 -7.82
N VAL A 25 8.12 -13.24 -6.71
CA VAL A 25 7.95 -12.48 -5.46
C VAL A 25 8.22 -10.98 -5.65
N PRO A 26 9.31 -10.52 -6.28
CA PRO A 26 9.53 -9.10 -6.54
C PRO A 26 8.43 -8.45 -7.40
N TYR A 27 7.88 -9.20 -8.36
CA TYR A 27 6.80 -8.73 -9.22
C TYR A 27 5.51 -8.50 -8.41
N VAL A 28 5.14 -9.45 -7.55
CA VAL A 28 3.97 -9.34 -6.68
C VAL A 28 4.13 -8.19 -5.69
N LEU A 29 5.29 -8.08 -5.04
CA LEU A 29 5.57 -6.98 -4.09
C LEU A 29 5.48 -5.61 -4.77
N ASN A 30 6.07 -5.46 -5.96
CA ASN A 30 5.97 -4.21 -6.71
C ASN A 30 4.52 -3.89 -7.12
N GLY A 31 3.75 -4.91 -7.49
CA GLY A 31 2.32 -4.77 -7.76
C GLY A 31 1.54 -4.26 -6.55
N LEU A 32 1.79 -4.84 -5.37
CA LEU A 32 1.18 -4.41 -4.11
C LEU A 32 1.56 -2.97 -3.74
N LYS A 33 2.85 -2.60 -3.84
CA LYS A 33 3.32 -1.23 -3.56
C LYS A 33 2.60 -0.20 -4.44
N LYS A 34 2.50 -0.47 -5.75
CA LYS A 34 1.80 0.42 -6.69
C LYS A 34 0.32 0.55 -6.35
N PHE A 35 -0.34 -0.56 -6.05
CA PHE A 35 -1.75 -0.56 -5.68
C PHE A 35 -2.00 0.26 -4.40
N GLU A 36 -1.16 0.10 -3.38
CA GLU A 36 -1.25 0.86 -2.12
C GLU A 36 -1.03 2.36 -2.36
N THR A 37 -0.01 2.75 -3.14
CA THR A 37 0.23 4.16 -3.49
C THR A 37 -0.99 4.77 -4.18
N GLN A 38 -1.52 4.11 -5.21
CA GLN A 38 -2.70 4.58 -5.93
C GLN A 38 -3.94 4.68 -5.03
N SER A 39 -4.10 3.72 -4.11
CA SER A 39 -5.22 3.70 -3.17
C SER A 39 -5.14 4.85 -2.17
N VAL A 40 -3.96 5.14 -1.62
CA VAL A 40 -3.76 6.28 -0.70
C VAL A 40 -4.03 7.60 -1.39
N GLU A 41 -3.48 7.81 -2.59
CA GLU A 41 -3.70 9.03 -3.36
C GLU A 41 -5.19 9.27 -3.60
N MET A 42 -5.89 8.26 -4.13
CA MET A 42 -7.32 8.34 -4.40
C MET A 42 -8.12 8.65 -3.12
N LEU A 43 -7.89 7.92 -2.02
CA LEU A 43 -8.64 8.13 -0.78
C LEU A 43 -8.34 9.48 -0.14
N THR A 44 -7.10 9.97 -0.26
CA THR A 44 -6.71 11.29 0.23
C THR A 44 -7.45 12.39 -0.53
N ASP A 45 -7.49 12.32 -1.87
CA ASP A 45 -8.23 13.29 -2.70
C ASP A 45 -9.71 13.32 -2.34
N HIS A 46 -10.34 12.14 -2.21
CA HIS A 46 -11.73 12.05 -1.79
C HIS A 46 -11.94 12.57 -0.37
N GLY A 47 -10.96 12.38 0.53
CA GLY A 47 -10.96 12.90 1.89
C GLY A 47 -10.96 14.43 1.91
N VAL A 48 -10.12 15.06 1.09
CA VAL A 48 -10.08 16.53 0.92
C VAL A 48 -11.41 17.04 0.40
N LEU A 49 -11.97 16.42 -0.65
CA LEU A 49 -13.27 16.81 -1.20
C LEU A 49 -14.41 16.68 -0.18
N ALA A 50 -14.44 15.58 0.58
CA ALA A 50 -15.44 15.38 1.62
C ALA A 50 -15.35 16.43 2.74
N HIS A 51 -14.12 16.82 3.10
CA HIS A 51 -13.87 17.88 4.07
C HIS A 51 -14.33 19.26 3.56
N GLU A 52 -13.97 19.63 2.33
CA GLU A 52 -14.36 20.91 1.74
C GLU A 52 -15.87 21.03 1.53
N LEU A 53 -16.54 19.94 1.17
CA LEU A 53 -18.01 19.89 1.08
C LEU A 53 -18.66 20.08 2.46
N THR A 54 -18.14 19.42 3.49
CA THR A 54 -18.64 19.57 4.87
C THR A 54 -18.49 21.02 5.34
N LYS A 55 -17.33 21.62 5.11
CA LYS A 55 -17.05 23.03 5.43
C LYS A 55 -17.95 23.99 4.66
N SER A 56 -18.19 23.72 3.38
CA SER A 56 -19.10 24.51 2.55
C SER A 56 -20.53 24.49 3.10
N MET A 57 -21.01 23.33 3.53
CA MET A 57 -22.33 23.19 4.18
C MET A 57 -22.40 23.98 5.49
N ASP A 58 -21.37 23.90 6.35
CA ASP A 58 -21.29 24.70 7.58
C ASP A 58 -21.28 26.21 7.27
N CYS A 59 -20.54 26.65 6.25
CA CYS A 59 -20.54 28.05 5.81
C CYS A 59 -21.92 28.52 5.34
N ILE A 60 -22.65 27.71 4.57
CA ILE A 60 -24.00 28.07 4.09
C ILE A 60 -24.95 28.31 5.27
N LEU A 61 -24.87 27.48 6.33
CA LEU A 61 -25.72 27.62 7.51
C LEU A 61 -25.38 28.87 8.35
N THR A 62 -24.14 29.36 8.28
CA THR A 62 -23.66 30.51 9.06
C THR A 62 -23.85 31.85 8.36
N LEU A 63 -24.29 31.89 7.10
CA LEU A 63 -24.48 33.12 6.32
C LEU A 63 -25.95 33.59 6.36
N PRO A 64 -26.32 34.51 7.27
CA PRO A 64 -27.70 35.02 7.38
C PRO A 64 -28.17 35.80 6.15
N SER A 65 -27.25 36.31 5.32
CA SER A 65 -27.52 37.19 4.17
C SER A 65 -27.89 36.46 2.88
N TRP A 66 -27.62 35.16 2.77
CA TRP A 66 -27.81 34.43 1.50
C TRP A 66 -29.27 34.16 1.15
N LEU A 67 -30.18 34.33 2.11
CA LEU A 67 -31.53 33.78 2.02
C LEU A 67 -32.55 34.86 2.28
N HIS A 68 -32.97 35.51 1.19
CA HIS A 68 -33.99 36.57 1.19
C HIS A 68 -35.39 36.06 1.59
N SER A 69 -35.54 34.75 1.78
CA SER A 69 -36.78 34.09 2.17
C SER A 69 -36.53 33.10 3.31
N HIS A 70 -37.27 33.27 4.41
CA HIS A 70 -37.29 32.31 5.53
C HIS A 70 -37.66 30.89 5.09
N ARG A 71 -38.54 30.75 4.09
CA ARG A 71 -38.93 29.45 3.55
C ARG A 71 -37.78 28.77 2.80
N MET A 72 -37.01 29.53 2.04
CA MET A 72 -35.83 29.00 1.33
C MET A 72 -34.75 28.59 2.33
N ARG A 73 -34.57 29.38 3.40
CA ARG A 73 -33.66 29.03 4.51
C ARG A 73 -34.01 27.73 5.18
N ALA A 74 -35.27 27.54 5.56
CA ALA A 74 -35.71 26.30 6.19
C ALA A 74 -35.45 25.08 5.29
N LYS A 75 -35.70 25.20 3.98
CA LYS A 75 -35.45 24.10 3.01
C LYS A 75 -33.97 23.76 2.86
N ILE A 76 -33.10 24.78 2.79
CA ILE A 76 -31.65 24.56 2.67
C ILE A 76 -31.09 23.97 3.95
N GLN A 77 -31.55 24.46 5.11
CA GLN A 77 -31.16 23.91 6.39
C GLN A 77 -31.55 22.42 6.52
N ASP A 78 -32.80 22.08 6.19
CA ASP A 78 -33.30 20.70 6.21
C ASP A 78 -32.49 19.78 5.25
N ALA A 79 -32.18 20.28 4.05
CA ALA A 79 -31.34 19.55 3.09
C ALA A 79 -29.92 19.32 3.61
N ILE A 80 -29.29 20.32 4.23
CA ILE A 80 -27.95 20.21 4.79
C ILE A 80 -27.94 19.28 6.00
N GLU A 81 -28.90 19.41 6.92
CA GLU A 81 -29.01 18.57 8.11
C GLU A 81 -29.22 17.10 7.74
N THR A 82 -29.83 16.82 6.58
CA THR A 82 -29.98 15.45 6.04
C THR A 82 -28.65 14.86 5.54
N VAL A 83 -27.83 15.66 4.84
CA VAL A 83 -26.63 15.17 4.12
C VAL A 83 -25.36 15.29 4.96
N GLN A 84 -25.26 16.30 5.81
CA GLN A 84 -24.05 16.61 6.57
C GLN A 84 -23.57 15.46 7.49
N PRO A 85 -24.43 14.71 8.19
CA PRO A 85 -24.00 13.55 8.97
C PRO A 85 -23.32 12.48 8.11
N GLN A 86 -23.86 12.23 6.91
CA GLN A 86 -23.30 11.26 5.97
C GLN A 86 -21.94 11.71 5.45
N MET A 87 -21.78 13.02 5.16
CA MET A 87 -20.50 13.58 4.73
C MET A 87 -19.43 13.50 5.83
N ARG A 88 -19.80 13.77 7.09
CA ARG A 88 -18.89 13.62 8.23
C ARG A 88 -18.47 12.16 8.42
N GLN A 89 -19.41 11.23 8.31
CA GLN A 89 -19.14 9.80 8.38
C GLN A 89 -18.21 9.35 7.24
N LEU A 90 -18.46 9.81 6.01
CA LEU A 90 -17.60 9.52 4.86
C LEU A 90 -16.18 10.05 5.06
N ALA A 91 -16.04 11.30 5.51
CA ALA A 91 -14.72 11.89 5.77
C ALA A 91 -13.94 11.12 6.84
N GLN A 92 -14.61 10.69 7.92
CA GLN A 92 -14.00 9.85 8.95
C GLN A 92 -13.62 8.47 8.41
N TRP A 93 -14.50 7.84 7.63
CA TRP A 93 -14.24 6.54 7.02
C TRP A 93 -13.00 6.60 6.09
N LEU A 94 -12.92 7.62 5.23
CA LEU A 94 -11.79 7.83 4.33
C LEU A 94 -10.48 7.99 5.10
N LYS A 95 -10.49 8.81 6.17
CA LYS A 95 -9.31 9.00 7.01
C LYS A 95 -8.81 7.68 7.61
N VAL A 96 -9.71 6.89 8.20
CA VAL A 96 -9.34 5.60 8.81
C VAL A 96 -8.72 4.65 7.78
N HIS A 97 -9.23 4.62 6.55
CA HIS A 97 -8.69 3.74 5.51
C HIS A 97 -7.34 4.23 4.96
N VAL A 98 -7.12 5.55 4.89
CA VAL A 98 -5.79 6.10 4.59
C VAL A 98 -4.77 5.67 5.64
N ASP A 99 -5.11 5.79 6.93
CA ASP A 99 -4.24 5.38 8.04
C ASP A 99 -3.90 3.87 7.94
N GLN A 100 -4.91 3.02 7.65
CA GLN A 100 -4.71 1.58 7.46
C GLN A 100 -3.80 1.24 6.28
N ILE A 101 -3.94 1.92 5.14
CA ILE A 101 -3.07 1.65 3.99
C ILE A 101 -1.64 2.13 4.26
N GLN A 102 -1.46 3.23 5.01
CA GLN A 102 -0.11 3.65 5.44
C GLN A 102 0.54 2.61 6.35
N GLU A 103 -0.21 1.99 7.27
CA GLU A 103 0.29 0.87 8.07
C GLU A 103 0.66 -0.33 7.19
N MET A 104 -0.14 -0.64 6.17
CA MET A 104 0.15 -1.71 5.20
C MET A 104 1.42 -1.42 4.41
N GLN A 105 1.63 -0.17 3.95
CA GLN A 105 2.85 0.24 3.24
C GLN A 105 4.10 -0.01 4.09
N ILE A 106 4.08 0.35 5.37
CA ILE A 106 5.17 0.10 6.31
C ILE A 106 5.41 -1.41 6.48
N ALA A 107 4.34 -2.20 6.59
CA ALA A 107 4.46 -3.66 6.69
C ALA A 107 5.04 -4.26 5.40
N LEU A 108 4.68 -3.72 4.24
CA LEU A 108 5.13 -4.17 2.93
C LEU A 108 6.62 -3.83 2.71
N GLU A 109 7.08 -2.65 3.14
CA GLU A 109 8.51 -2.28 3.13
C GLU A 109 9.35 -3.26 3.96
N ARG A 110 8.93 -3.55 5.20
CA ARG A 110 9.60 -4.52 6.07
C ARG A 110 9.59 -5.94 5.48
N THR A 111 8.52 -6.28 4.78
CA THR A 111 8.38 -7.58 4.11
C THR A 111 9.32 -7.69 2.93
N ASP A 112 9.45 -6.63 2.14
CA ASP A 112 10.38 -6.54 1.01
C ASP A 112 11.84 -6.68 1.48
N GLU A 113 12.23 -6.00 2.56
CA GLU A 113 13.58 -6.16 3.16
C GLU A 113 13.87 -7.61 3.58
N LYS A 114 12.90 -8.27 4.22
CA LYS A 114 13.03 -9.68 4.64
C LYS A 114 13.14 -10.62 3.46
N ILE A 115 12.34 -10.39 2.43
CA ILE A 115 12.36 -11.18 1.20
C ILE A 115 13.68 -10.96 0.45
N HIS A 116 14.15 -9.73 0.33
CA HIS A 116 15.46 -9.42 -0.25
C HIS A 116 16.57 -10.17 0.50
N THR A 117 16.59 -10.06 1.84
CA THR A 117 17.56 -10.78 2.68
C THR A 117 17.50 -12.29 2.45
N PHE A 118 16.30 -12.85 2.41
CA PHE A 118 16.10 -14.27 2.12
C PHE A 118 16.66 -14.64 0.74
N LEU A 119 16.28 -13.91 -0.32
CA LEU A 119 16.70 -14.16 -1.69
C LEU A 119 18.22 -14.00 -1.88
N THR A 120 18.86 -13.04 -1.20
CA THR A 120 20.33 -12.92 -1.15
C THR A 120 20.95 -14.12 -0.43
N THR A 121 20.41 -14.53 0.71
CA THR A 121 20.94 -15.65 1.50
C THR A 121 20.89 -16.97 0.74
N VAL A 122 19.82 -17.21 -0.04
CA VAL A 122 19.70 -18.40 -0.89
C VAL A 122 20.44 -18.26 -2.24
N GLY A 123 21.19 -17.18 -2.45
CA GLY A 123 22.02 -16.97 -3.64
C GLY A 123 21.23 -16.67 -4.93
N LEU A 124 19.95 -16.27 -4.81
CA LEU A 124 19.11 -15.91 -5.95
C LEU A 124 19.25 -14.44 -6.37
N LEU A 125 19.67 -13.58 -5.44
CA LEU A 125 20.14 -12.24 -5.75
C LEU A 125 21.67 -12.26 -5.63
N GLY A 126 22.36 -11.94 -6.73
CA GLY A 126 23.83 -11.93 -6.75
C GLY A 126 24.40 -11.05 -5.64
N GLU A 127 25.63 -11.37 -5.20
CA GLU A 127 26.32 -10.50 -4.24
C GLU A 127 26.39 -9.07 -4.79
N PRO A 128 26.24 -8.04 -3.93
CA PRO A 128 26.44 -6.66 -4.35
C PRO A 128 27.86 -6.54 -4.89
N SER A 129 28.00 -6.51 -6.21
CA SER A 129 29.27 -6.45 -6.90
C SER A 129 29.98 -5.15 -6.52
N GLY A 130 30.89 -5.22 -5.56
CA GLY A 130 31.42 -4.03 -4.91
C GLY A 130 32.73 -4.27 -4.17
N THR A 131 33.67 -5.00 -4.76
CA THR A 131 35.13 -4.77 -4.76
C THR A 131 35.82 -5.99 -5.36
N ARG A 132 35.82 -6.06 -6.70
CA ARG A 132 36.83 -6.87 -7.40
C ARG A 132 38.14 -6.12 -7.21
N SER A 133 38.96 -6.58 -6.26
CA SER A 133 40.38 -6.28 -6.21
C SER A 133 40.98 -6.79 -7.52
N ASP A 134 41.10 -5.90 -8.50
CA ASP A 134 42.00 -6.09 -9.64
C ASP A 134 43.44 -5.97 -9.14
N THR A 135 43.90 -7.00 -8.43
CA THR A 135 45.32 -7.22 -8.19
C THR A 135 45.57 -8.72 -8.07
N GLU A 136 46.50 -9.18 -8.90
CA GLU A 136 47.17 -10.48 -8.89
C GLU A 136 46.42 -11.69 -9.47
N CYS A 137 46.71 -12.00 -10.75
CA CYS A 137 47.60 -13.13 -11.10
C CYS A 137 47.70 -13.29 -12.63
N GLU A 138 48.42 -12.38 -13.30
CA GLU A 138 49.11 -12.74 -14.54
C GLU A 138 50.48 -13.28 -14.16
N LYS A 139 50.58 -14.61 -14.12
CA LYS A 139 51.75 -15.43 -14.44
C LYS A 139 51.34 -16.89 -14.31
N LEU A 140 51.11 -17.52 -15.46
CA LEU A 140 51.75 -18.77 -15.89
C LEU A 140 51.31 -19.07 -17.33
#